data_AF-A0A349JRH9-F1
#
_entry.id   AF-A0A349JRH9-F1
#
_cell.length_a   1.000
_cell.length_b   1.000
_cell.length_c   1.000
_cell.angle_alpha   90.00
_cell.angle_beta   90.00
_cell.angle_gamma   90.00
#
_symmetry.space_group_name_H-M   'P 1'
#
loop_
_entity.id
_entity.type
_entity.pdbx_description
1 polymer ?
#
loop_
_entity_poly.entity_id
_entity_poly.type
_entity_poly.pdbx_seq_one_letter_code
_entity_poly.pdbx_strand_id
1 'polypeptide(L)'
;DVRFMQGMIGHHAQALDMTALVPTRSSREDMQMFALRIKLSQEDEIKMMEDWLEVRGEEIPGVRDHHESGGTLMPGMLTAKEINRLRETTGAVFDRLFLESMIKHHEGALIMVDELLSTAGAGQETIIAAFASDVVADQRAEMDRMSAMLIAMLKEQQP
;
A
#
# COMPACT_ATOMS: atom_id res chain seq x y z
N ASP A 1 -11.02 4.64 -14.18
CA ASP A 1 -10.68 3.29 -14.65
C ASP A 1 -9.20 3.20 -15.00
N VAL A 2 -8.77 3.50 -16.23
CA VAL A 2 -7.33 3.42 -16.64
C VAL A 2 -6.39 4.16 -15.67
N ARG A 3 -6.63 5.47 -15.44
CA ARG A 3 -5.82 6.26 -14.49
C ARG A 3 -5.81 5.70 -13.07
N PHE A 4 -6.91 5.09 -12.64
CA PHE A 4 -7.00 4.49 -11.31
C PHE A 4 -6.15 3.22 -11.23
N MET A 5 -6.22 2.33 -12.23
CA MET A 5 -5.39 1.13 -12.29
C MET A 5 -3.91 1.48 -12.36
N GLN A 6 -3.54 2.41 -13.23
CA GLN A 6 -2.14 2.87 -13.34
C GLN A 6 -1.63 3.51 -12.04
N GLY A 7 -2.45 4.36 -11.41
CA GLY A 7 -2.10 4.97 -10.13
C GLY A 7 -1.98 3.95 -9.01
N MET A 8 -2.92 3.00 -8.92
CA MET A 8 -2.93 1.99 -7.87
C MET A 8 -1.78 0.99 -8.03
N ILE A 9 -1.31 0.69 -9.24
CA ILE A 9 -0.05 -0.07 -9.44
C ILE A 9 1.13 0.66 -8.78
N GLY A 10 1.29 1.96 -9.04
CA GLY A 10 2.35 2.75 -8.44
C GLY A 10 2.24 2.86 -6.92
N HIS A 11 1.01 2.94 -6.40
CA HIS A 11 0.73 2.95 -4.97
C HIS A 11 1.11 1.62 -4.32
N HIS A 12 0.63 0.49 -4.86
CA HIS A 12 0.98 -0.86 -4.39
C HIS A 12 2.47 -1.15 -4.46
N ALA A 13 3.14 -0.67 -5.50
CA ALA A 13 4.58 -0.81 -5.65
C ALA A 13 5.37 -0.20 -4.48
N GLN A 14 4.92 0.93 -3.93
CA GLN A 14 5.57 1.53 -2.77
C GLN A 14 5.37 0.68 -1.50
N ALA A 15 4.22 0.02 -1.34
CA ALA A 15 4.01 -0.94 -0.26
C ALA A 15 4.98 -2.13 -0.36
N LEU A 16 5.28 -2.61 -1.57
CA LEU A 16 6.30 -3.64 -1.79
C LEU A 16 7.70 -3.15 -1.37
N ASP A 17 8.06 -1.92 -1.70
CA ASP A 17 9.32 -1.31 -1.26
C ASP A 17 9.42 -1.20 0.27
N MET A 18 8.31 -0.85 0.94
CA MET A 18 8.25 -0.78 2.40
C MET A 18 8.38 -2.17 3.04
N THR A 19 7.62 -3.17 2.56
CA THR A 19 7.63 -4.53 3.11
C THR A 19 8.99 -5.22 2.90
N ALA A 20 9.71 -4.90 1.82
CA ALA A 20 11.05 -5.41 1.55
C ALA A 20 12.09 -5.00 2.62
N LEU A 21 11.83 -3.96 3.42
CA LEU A 21 12.73 -3.55 4.51
C LEU A 21 12.61 -4.49 5.73
N VAL A 22 11.42 -5.05 5.98
CA VAL A 22 11.08 -5.75 7.22
C VAL A 22 12.04 -6.90 7.58
N PRO A 23 12.46 -7.78 6.63
CA PRO A 23 13.38 -8.89 6.93
C PRO A 23 14.71 -8.49 7.57
N THR A 24 15.20 -7.29 7.27
CA THR A 24 16.50 -6.81 7.78
C THR A 24 16.38 -5.82 8.93
N ARG A 25 15.17 -5.31 9.19
CA ARG A 25 14.94 -4.19 10.12
C ARG A 25 14.11 -4.57 11.34
N SER A 26 13.29 -5.61 11.26
CA SER A 26 12.52 -6.14 12.39
C SER A 26 13.03 -7.51 12.82
N SER A 27 13.08 -7.76 14.13
CA SER A 27 13.29 -9.11 14.68
C SER A 27 11.99 -9.76 15.15
N ARG A 28 10.83 -9.09 15.04
CA ARG A 28 9.56 -9.62 15.52
C ARG A 28 8.92 -10.54 14.48
N GLU A 29 8.55 -11.74 14.89
CA GLU A 29 7.91 -12.72 14.01
C GLU A 29 6.55 -12.23 13.47
N ASP A 30 5.77 -11.51 14.29
CA ASP A 30 4.49 -10.95 13.88
C ASP A 30 4.64 -9.92 12.75
N MET A 31 5.66 -9.06 12.80
CA MET A 31 6.02 -8.12 11.74
C MET A 31 6.45 -8.83 10.47
N GLN A 32 7.30 -9.86 10.56
CA GLN A 32 7.74 -10.65 9.41
C GLN A 32 6.56 -11.29 8.67
N MET A 33 5.68 -11.95 9.43
CA MET A 33 4.50 -12.60 8.86
C MET A 33 3.51 -11.61 8.27
N PHE A 34 3.31 -10.46 8.93
CA PHE A 34 2.40 -9.44 8.44
C PHE A 34 2.91 -8.79 7.15
N ALA A 35 4.20 -8.44 7.09
CA ALA A 35 4.80 -7.87 5.89
C ALA A 35 4.78 -8.84 4.69
N LEU A 36 5.01 -10.14 4.95
CA LEU A 36 4.88 -11.17 3.91
C LEU A 36 3.45 -11.25 3.37
N ARG A 37 2.43 -11.16 4.24
CA ARG A 37 1.03 -11.18 3.80
C ARG A 37 0.71 -9.99 2.90
N ILE A 38 1.07 -8.77 3.31
CA ILE A 38 0.88 -7.56 2.50
C ILE A 38 1.58 -7.71 1.15
N LYS A 39 2.84 -8.17 1.16
CA LYS A 39 3.61 -8.35 -0.06
C LYS A 39 2.85 -9.25 -1.06
N LEU A 40 2.39 -10.41 -0.61
CA LEU A 40 1.72 -11.39 -1.47
C LEU A 40 0.39 -10.86 -2.02
N SER A 41 -0.45 -10.23 -1.18
CA SER A 41 -1.71 -9.65 -1.67
C SER A 41 -1.47 -8.54 -2.69
N GLN A 42 -0.53 -7.64 -2.40
CA GLN A 42 -0.22 -6.50 -3.27
C GLN A 42 0.41 -6.94 -4.61
N GLU A 43 1.24 -7.99 -4.62
CA GLU A 43 1.78 -8.60 -5.85
C GLU A 43 0.66 -9.18 -6.74
N ASP A 44 -0.30 -9.89 -6.14
CA ASP A 44 -1.45 -10.45 -6.87
C ASP A 44 -2.37 -9.35 -7.43
N GLU A 45 -2.62 -8.30 -6.65
CA GLU A 45 -3.42 -7.14 -7.09
C GLU A 45 -2.74 -6.35 -8.21
N ILE A 46 -1.42 -6.12 -8.13
CA ILE A 46 -0.64 -5.51 -9.23
C ILE A 46 -0.83 -6.31 -10.49
N LYS A 47 -0.63 -7.64 -10.43
CA LYS A 47 -0.77 -8.50 -11.61
C LYS A 47 -2.17 -8.39 -12.23
N MET A 48 -3.22 -8.35 -11.42
CA MET A 48 -4.57 -8.19 -11.92
C MET A 48 -4.75 -6.85 -12.67
N MET A 49 -4.23 -5.75 -12.11
CA MET A 49 -4.29 -4.43 -12.74
C MET A 49 -3.48 -4.38 -14.04
N GLU A 50 -2.30 -4.98 -14.08
CA GLU A 50 -1.46 -5.11 -15.28
C GLU A 50 -2.21 -5.88 -16.39
N ASP A 51 -2.77 -7.05 -16.06
CA ASP A 51 -3.54 -7.87 -16.99
C ASP A 51 -4.79 -7.10 -17.50
N TRP A 52 -5.44 -6.31 -16.63
CA TRP A 52 -6.59 -5.47 -17.00
C TRP A 52 -6.22 -4.36 -18.01
N LEU A 53 -5.06 -3.73 -17.83
CA LEU A 53 -4.52 -2.69 -18.72
C LEU A 53 -4.06 -3.30 -20.06
N GLU A 54 -3.37 -4.45 -20.01
CA GLU A 54 -2.85 -5.14 -21.20
C GLU A 54 -3.97 -5.49 -22.19
N VAL A 55 -5.06 -6.08 -21.70
CA VAL A 55 -6.23 -6.45 -22.52
C VAL A 55 -6.83 -5.27 -23.28
N ARG A 56 -6.65 -4.04 -22.75
CA ARG A 56 -7.14 -2.79 -23.34
C ARG A 56 -6.11 -2.08 -24.21
N GLY A 57 -4.88 -2.59 -24.27
CA GLY A 57 -3.77 -1.93 -24.96
C GLY A 57 -3.33 -0.62 -24.28
N GLU A 58 -3.61 -0.49 -22.99
CA GLU A 58 -3.24 0.68 -22.20
C GLU A 58 -1.80 0.55 -21.70
N GLU A 59 -1.17 1.69 -21.41
CA GLU A 59 0.17 1.73 -20.83
C GLU A 59 0.17 1.09 -19.44
N ILE A 60 1.10 0.14 -19.23
CA ILE A 60 1.39 -0.45 -17.93
C ILE A 60 2.56 0.32 -17.32
N PRO A 61 2.36 1.09 -16.25
CA PRO A 61 3.44 1.82 -15.62
C PRO A 61 4.45 0.85 -15.01
N GLY A 62 5.72 1.20 -15.07
CA GLY A 62 6.76 0.44 -14.38
C GLY A 62 6.55 0.51 -12.88
N VAL A 63 6.74 -0.62 -12.18
CA VAL A 63 6.67 -0.71 -10.71
C VAL A 63 7.59 0.32 -10.01
N ARG A 64 8.62 0.84 -10.69
CA ARG A 64 9.55 1.86 -10.15
C ARG A 64 9.17 3.31 -10.48
N ASP A 65 8.14 3.54 -11.28
CA ASP A 65 7.78 4.88 -11.77
C ASP A 65 7.15 5.76 -10.68
N HIS A 66 6.84 5.17 -9.51
CA HIS A 66 6.31 5.87 -8.35
C HIS A 66 7.35 6.76 -7.62
N HIS A 67 8.66 6.63 -7.94
CA HIS A 67 9.74 7.42 -7.32
C HIS A 67 10.08 8.72 -8.06
N GLU A 68 9.65 8.91 -9.31
CA GLU A 68 10.28 9.90 -10.21
C GLU A 68 9.50 11.19 -10.50
N SER A 69 8.25 11.36 -10.06
CA SER A 69 7.51 12.56 -10.48
C SER A 69 7.61 13.73 -9.51
N GLY A 70 8.21 14.84 -9.98
CA GLY A 70 8.06 16.19 -9.41
C GLY A 70 6.63 16.76 -9.51
N GLY A 71 5.62 15.88 -9.49
CA GLY A 71 4.20 16.19 -9.39
C GLY A 71 3.68 15.95 -7.97
N THR A 72 2.38 16.19 -7.76
CA THR A 72 1.71 15.90 -6.49
C THR A 72 1.72 14.39 -6.23
N LEU A 73 2.23 13.97 -5.08
CA LEU A 73 2.16 12.58 -4.64
C LEU A 73 0.69 12.13 -4.54
N MET A 74 0.41 10.88 -4.93
CA MET A 74 -0.90 10.26 -4.68
C MET A 74 -1.19 10.25 -3.17
N PRO A 75 -2.47 10.27 -2.76
CA PRO A 75 -2.84 10.17 -1.35
C PRO A 75 -2.14 8.99 -0.66
N GLY A 76 -1.72 9.17 0.60
CA GLY A 76 -1.09 8.12 1.41
C GLY A 76 0.38 7.80 1.10
N MET A 77 0.86 8.06 -0.11
CA MET A 77 2.25 7.82 -0.51
C MET A 77 3.25 8.48 0.45
N LEU A 78 4.30 7.75 0.77
CA LEU A 78 5.46 8.24 1.48
C LEU A 78 6.34 9.05 0.54
N THR A 79 6.83 10.17 1.06
CA THR A 79 7.90 10.95 0.45
C THR A 79 9.22 10.17 0.50
N ALA A 80 10.17 10.55 -0.36
CA ALA A 80 11.54 10.01 -0.30
C ALA A 80 12.19 10.16 1.09
N LYS A 81 11.87 11.24 1.82
CA LYS A 81 12.35 11.46 3.18
C LYS A 81 11.76 10.46 4.17
N GLU A 82 10.47 10.14 4.07
CA GLU A 82 9.81 9.15 4.93
C GLU A 82 10.33 7.73 4.64
N ILE A 83 10.50 7.36 3.35
CA ILE A 83 11.12 6.07 2.97
C ILE A 83 12.56 5.97 3.49
N ASN A 84 13.36 7.03 3.35
CA ASN A 84 14.73 7.03 3.87
C ASN A 84 14.76 6.90 5.40
N ARG A 85 13.81 7.50 6.11
CA ARG A 85 13.69 7.32 7.56
C ARG A 85 13.38 5.87 7.95
N LEU A 86 12.53 5.18 7.19
CA LEU A 86 12.31 3.73 7.39
C LEU A 86 13.61 2.95 7.14
N ARG A 87 14.36 3.28 6.09
CA ARG A 87 15.66 2.65 5.76
C ARG A 87 16.75 2.92 6.80
N GLU A 88 16.65 3.97 7.60
CA GLU A 88 17.66 4.33 8.60
C GLU A 88 17.34 3.79 10.00
N THR A 89 16.14 3.24 10.21
CA THR A 89 15.70 2.73 11.52
C THR A 89 15.72 1.21 11.58
N THR A 90 15.78 0.66 12.79
CA THR A 90 15.75 -0.79 13.08
C THR A 90 15.01 -1.06 14.39
N GLY A 91 14.60 -2.31 14.62
CA GLY A 91 13.96 -2.76 15.85
C GLY A 91 12.64 -2.04 16.12
N ALA A 92 12.31 -1.83 17.39
CA ALA A 92 11.03 -1.26 17.80
C ALA A 92 10.70 0.11 17.17
N VAL A 93 11.72 0.93 16.88
CA VAL A 93 11.53 2.23 16.20
C VAL A 93 11.11 2.02 14.75
N PHE A 94 11.76 1.09 14.04
CA PHE A 94 11.36 0.73 12.67
C PHE A 94 9.96 0.13 12.66
N ASP A 95 9.66 -0.81 13.54
CA ASP A 95 8.37 -1.48 13.60
C ASP A 95 7.22 -0.48 13.77
N ARG A 96 7.38 0.48 14.70
CA ARG A 96 6.41 1.56 14.92
C ARG A 96 6.24 2.43 13.68
N LEU A 97 7.35 2.89 13.09
CA LEU A 97 7.30 3.74 11.90
C LEU A 97 6.70 3.01 10.69
N PHE A 98 7.00 1.73 10.52
CA PHE A 98 6.43 0.90 9.46
C PHE A 98 4.91 0.82 9.59
N LEU A 99 4.40 0.46 10.78
CA LEU A 99 2.96 0.35 11.00
C LEU A 99 2.23 1.68 10.80
N GLU A 100 2.76 2.78 11.36
CA GLU A 100 2.17 4.11 11.15
C GLU A 100 2.17 4.53 9.68
N SER A 101 3.29 4.26 8.98
CA SER A 101 3.44 4.62 7.57
C SER A 101 2.52 3.78 6.68
N MET A 102 2.39 2.49 6.96
CA MET A 102 1.55 1.59 6.17
C MET A 102 0.06 1.85 6.43
N ILE A 103 -0.33 2.24 7.65
CA ILE A 103 -1.70 2.73 7.92
C ILE A 103 -2.00 3.97 7.07
N LYS A 104 -1.12 4.98 7.07
CA LYS A 104 -1.27 6.19 6.24
C LYS A 104 -1.36 5.84 4.75
N HIS A 105 -0.54 4.89 4.30
CA HIS A 105 -0.54 4.43 2.91
C HIS A 105 -1.89 3.78 2.55
N HIS A 106 -2.40 2.87 3.38
CA HIS A 106 -3.70 2.23 3.19
C HIS A 106 -4.86 3.23 3.19
N GLU A 107 -4.82 4.26 4.04
CA GLU A 107 -5.79 5.37 4.00
C GLU A 107 -5.78 6.09 2.63
N GLY A 108 -4.60 6.23 2.01
CA GLY A 108 -4.45 6.75 0.66
C GLY A 108 -5.15 5.93 -0.40
N ALA A 109 -5.01 4.60 -0.35
CA ALA A 109 -5.71 3.69 -1.27
C ALA A 109 -7.23 3.82 -1.15
N LEU A 110 -7.77 3.97 0.06
CA LEU A 110 -9.21 4.20 0.28
C LEU A 110 -9.68 5.52 -0.32
N ILE A 111 -8.88 6.59 -0.24
CA ILE A 111 -9.17 7.87 -0.89
C ILE A 111 -9.20 7.70 -2.41
N MET A 112 -8.24 6.98 -2.99
CA MET A 112 -8.20 6.73 -4.44
C MET A 112 -9.43 5.94 -4.93
N VAL A 113 -9.92 4.99 -4.12
CA VAL A 113 -11.18 4.28 -4.43
C VAL A 113 -12.39 5.21 -4.33
N ASP A 114 -12.45 6.07 -3.31
CA ASP A 114 -13.53 7.06 -3.18
C ASP A 114 -13.58 8.04 -4.37
N GLU A 115 -12.41 8.51 -4.82
CA GLU A 115 -12.27 9.35 -6.01
C GLU A 115 -12.73 8.64 -7.29
N LEU A 116 -12.40 7.35 -7.45
CA LEU A 116 -12.88 6.52 -8.54
C LEU A 116 -14.41 6.47 -8.54
N LEU A 117 -15.02 6.13 -7.41
CA LEU A 117 -16.48 5.96 -7.29
C LEU A 117 -17.24 7.28 -7.37
N SER A 118 -16.61 8.39 -7.02
CA SER A 118 -17.16 9.75 -7.15
C SER A 118 -17.07 10.30 -8.58
N THR A 119 -16.30 9.66 -9.47
CA THR A 119 -16.14 10.10 -10.85
C THR A 119 -17.30 9.58 -11.72
N ALA A 120 -18.05 10.50 -12.34
CA ALA A 120 -19.18 10.14 -13.19
C ALA A 120 -18.76 9.20 -14.34
N GLY A 121 -19.41 8.04 -14.41
CA GLY A 121 -19.16 7.02 -15.44
C GLY A 121 -17.94 6.13 -15.19
N ALA A 122 -17.19 6.32 -14.10
CA ALA A 122 -16.11 5.41 -13.70
C ALA A 122 -16.65 4.23 -12.86
N GLY A 123 -15.84 3.18 -12.73
CA GLY A 123 -16.14 2.02 -11.89
C GLY A 123 -17.38 1.22 -12.30
N GLN A 124 -17.87 1.39 -13.53
CA GLN A 124 -19.10 0.73 -14.00
C GLN A 124 -18.85 -0.72 -14.45
N GLU A 125 -17.63 -1.03 -14.88
CA GLU A 125 -17.28 -2.38 -15.28
C GLU A 125 -17.19 -3.29 -14.05
N THR A 126 -17.80 -4.48 -14.14
CA THR A 126 -17.90 -5.42 -13.01
C THR A 126 -16.55 -5.75 -12.39
N ILE A 127 -15.49 -5.91 -13.20
CA ILE A 127 -14.15 -6.20 -12.69
C ILE A 127 -13.58 -5.03 -11.86
N ILE A 128 -13.86 -3.78 -12.24
CA ILE A 128 -13.38 -2.59 -11.55
C ILE A 128 -14.16 -2.40 -10.26
N ALA A 129 -15.48 -2.57 -10.30
CA ALA A 129 -16.34 -2.48 -9.12
C ALA A 129 -15.98 -3.56 -8.09
N ALA A 130 -15.72 -4.79 -8.54
CA ALA A 130 -15.26 -5.88 -7.68
C ALA A 130 -13.90 -5.55 -7.06
N PHE A 131 -12.92 -5.17 -7.89
CA PHE A 131 -11.59 -4.80 -7.38
C PHE A 131 -11.62 -3.65 -6.38
N ALA A 132 -12.38 -2.58 -6.67
CA ALA A 132 -12.53 -1.46 -5.74
C ALA A 132 -13.14 -1.89 -4.39
N SER A 133 -14.11 -2.81 -4.41
CA SER A 133 -14.70 -3.39 -3.20
C SER A 133 -13.69 -4.23 -2.43
N ASP A 134 -12.89 -5.05 -3.12
CA ASP A 134 -11.87 -5.91 -2.52
C ASP A 134 -10.77 -5.07 -1.86
N VAL A 135 -10.25 -4.05 -2.55
CA VAL A 135 -9.30 -3.09 -1.99
C VAL A 135 -9.84 -2.46 -0.72
N VAL A 136 -11.11 -2.01 -0.70
CA VAL A 136 -11.69 -1.41 0.51
C VAL A 136 -11.77 -2.41 1.66
N ALA A 137 -12.16 -3.65 1.39
CA ALA A 137 -12.30 -4.68 2.42
C ALA A 137 -10.94 -5.08 3.01
N ASP A 138 -9.97 -5.37 2.14
CA ASP A 138 -8.65 -5.87 2.53
C ASP A 138 -7.82 -4.77 3.21
N GLN A 139 -7.76 -3.57 2.63
CA GLN A 139 -7.00 -2.46 3.21
C GLN A 139 -7.54 -2.08 4.60
N ARG A 140 -8.86 -2.12 4.83
CA ARG A 140 -9.45 -1.88 6.16
C ARG A 140 -9.08 -2.97 7.16
N ALA A 141 -9.18 -4.24 6.76
CA ALA A 141 -8.81 -5.34 7.63
C ALA A 141 -7.31 -5.31 7.99
N GLU A 142 -6.45 -4.89 7.06
CA GLU A 142 -5.02 -4.70 7.30
C GLU A 142 -4.76 -3.51 8.23
N MET A 143 -5.44 -2.37 8.05
CA MET A 143 -5.37 -1.23 8.97
C MET A 143 -5.77 -1.58 10.40
N ASP A 144 -6.84 -2.35 10.58
CA ASP A 144 -7.28 -2.81 11.90
C ASP A 144 -6.21 -3.69 12.56
N ARG A 145 -5.59 -4.58 11.78
CA ARG A 145 -4.49 -5.42 12.25
C ARG A 145 -3.26 -4.60 12.63
N MET A 146 -2.85 -3.65 11.80
CA MET A 146 -1.72 -2.76 12.08
C MET A 146 -1.96 -1.94 13.34
N SER A 147 -3.18 -1.41 13.51
CA SER A 147 -3.58 -0.65 14.69
C SER A 147 -3.50 -1.51 15.95
N ALA A 148 -3.98 -2.76 15.90
CA ALA A 148 -3.87 -3.69 17.00
C ALA A 148 -2.41 -4.03 17.35
N MET A 149 -1.56 -4.26 16.35
CA MET A 149 -0.12 -4.50 16.53
C MET A 149 0.57 -3.29 17.17
N LEU A 150 0.27 -2.07 16.69
CA LEU A 150 0.81 -0.83 17.24
C LEU A 150 0.40 -0.63 18.70
N ILE A 151 -0.87 -0.87 19.04
CA ILE A 151 -1.36 -0.80 20.42
C ILE A 151 -0.65 -1.83 21.31
N ALA A 152 -0.47 -3.07 20.84
CA ALA A 152 0.23 -4.10 21.59
C ALA A 152 1.69 -3.71 21.87
N MET A 153 2.40 -3.22 20.85
CA MET A 153 3.78 -2.74 20.98
C MET A 153 3.91 -1.58 21.98
N LEU A 154 2.98 -0.63 21.96
CA LEU A 154 3.01 0.51 22.88
C LEU A 154 2.77 0.07 24.34
N LYS A 155 1.99 -0.99 24.56
CA LYS A 155 1.80 -1.57 25.90
C LYS A 155 3.05 -2.31 26.40
N GLU A 156 3.75 -3.02 25.53
CA GLU A 156 5.01 -3.72 25.86
C GLU A 156 6.13 -2.74 26.29
N GLN A 157 6.05 -1.48 25.88
CA GLN A 157 7.03 -0.43 26.20
C GLN A 157 6.68 0.37 27.47
N GLN A 158 5.55 0.08 28.12
CA GLN A 158 5.20 0.71 29.40
C GLN A 158 5.90 -0.02 30.57
N PRO A 159 6.51 0.73 31.51
CA PRO A 159 7.22 0.16 32.66
C PRO A 159 6.30 -0.50 33.69
#